data_AF-A0A0V0R3L5-F1
#
_entry.id   AF-A0A0V0R3L5-F1
#
_cell.length_a   1.000
_cell.length_b   1.000
_cell.length_c   1.000
_cell.angle_alpha   90.00
_cell.angle_beta   90.00
_cell.angle_gamma   90.00
#
_symmetry.space_group_name_H-M   'P 1'
#
loop_
_entity.id
_entity.type
_entity.pdbx_description
1 polymer ?
#
loop_
_entity_poly.entity_id
_entity_poly.type
_entity_poly.pdbx_seq_one_letter_code
_entity_poly.pdbx_strand_id
1 'polypeptide(L)'
;MGNFFRSCNEPEDSADTQQNKQQQQQKQKQTRQLTQNEKSVIELKQTRDKMRHQRLRFEAQIQATEKEIENLIKNDKRDKAKFVFKQKQLYEKYLSTSEDKAMVIDKMIREVQQAEMDKDITDVMKNANQFLKDVQKTVNPEELQDVFLDLQEDDQNQEMMNEMFAQYGVNEDYQDEFNQLEAQVVGEQMEQVEKPQVDNDLLQQQQYQKDMEKQQQDYQNQMEKEQQKNAQQQEQQQNNKNLDLDEMLA
;
A
#
# COMPACT_ATOMS: atom_id res chain seq x y z
N MET A 1 -28.33 -49.69 62.44
CA MET A 1 -27.48 -48.58 61.92
C MET A 1 -26.76 -49.16 60.72
N GLY A 2 -27.01 -48.80 59.47
CA GLY A 2 -27.58 -47.59 58.90
C GLY A 2 -26.69 -47.25 57.71
N ASN A 3 -27.30 -47.14 56.52
CA ASN A 3 -26.74 -46.56 55.29
C ASN A 3 -25.62 -47.35 54.59
N PHE A 4 -25.53 -47.43 53.27
CA PHE A 4 -26.14 -46.62 52.20
C PHE A 4 -26.09 -47.42 50.88
N PHE A 5 -27.18 -47.37 50.12
CA PHE A 5 -27.24 -47.76 48.72
C PHE A 5 -26.19 -46.99 47.89
N ARG A 6 -25.41 -47.67 47.06
CA ARG A 6 -24.82 -47.07 45.85
C ARG A 6 -25.03 -48.01 44.68
N SER A 7 -26.15 -47.75 43.99
CA SER A 7 -26.38 -48.15 42.62
C SER A 7 -25.31 -47.47 41.76
N CYS A 8 -24.34 -48.23 41.24
CA CYS A 8 -23.46 -47.76 40.20
C CYS A 8 -24.25 -47.81 38.89
N ASN A 9 -24.91 -46.70 38.60
CA ASN A 9 -25.37 -46.35 37.28
C ASN A 9 -24.12 -45.90 36.51
N GLU A 10 -23.67 -46.69 35.54
CA GLU A 10 -22.66 -46.26 34.57
C GLU A 10 -23.28 -45.17 33.69
N PRO A 11 -22.72 -43.96 33.60
CA PRO A 11 -23.06 -43.07 32.51
C PRO A 11 -22.36 -43.59 31.26
N GLU A 12 -23.13 -44.15 30.33
CA GLU A 12 -22.68 -44.30 28.95
C GLU A 12 -22.36 -42.92 28.38
N ASP A 13 -21.09 -42.53 28.37
CA ASP A 13 -20.57 -41.46 27.52
C ASP A 13 -20.42 -42.00 26.10
N SER A 14 -21.54 -42.35 25.47
CA SER A 14 -21.63 -42.81 24.08
C SER A 14 -21.93 -41.61 23.17
N ALA A 15 -20.97 -41.32 22.27
CA ALA A 15 -21.06 -40.68 20.94
C ALA A 15 -21.86 -39.37 20.70
N ASP A 16 -22.90 -39.05 21.47
CA ASP A 16 -23.88 -37.99 21.16
C ASP A 16 -23.36 -36.59 21.49
N THR A 17 -22.50 -36.45 22.50
CA THR A 17 -21.88 -35.15 22.86
C THR A 17 -20.85 -34.70 21.82
N GLN A 18 -20.24 -35.63 21.08
CA GLN A 18 -19.29 -35.31 20.00
C GLN A 18 -20.01 -34.98 18.68
N GLN A 19 -21.13 -35.64 18.38
CA GLN A 19 -21.95 -35.30 17.21
C GLN A 19 -22.60 -33.91 17.35
N ASN A 20 -22.98 -33.50 18.56
CA ASN A 20 -23.63 -32.20 18.79
C ASN A 20 -22.64 -31.01 18.65
N LYS A 21 -21.35 -31.19 19.00
CA LYS A 21 -20.30 -30.18 18.76
C LYS A 21 -19.95 -30.03 17.26
N GLN A 22 -19.95 -31.12 16.49
CA GLN A 22 -19.72 -31.06 15.04
C GLN A 22 -20.93 -30.47 14.29
N GLN A 23 -22.17 -30.74 14.73
CA GLN A 23 -23.37 -30.15 14.14
C GLN A 23 -23.52 -28.65 14.48
N GLN A 24 -23.05 -28.19 15.64
CA GLN A 24 -23.03 -26.75 15.98
C GLN A 24 -21.98 -25.96 15.19
N GLN A 25 -20.81 -26.55 14.88
CA GLN A 25 -19.81 -25.91 14.01
C GLN A 25 -20.25 -25.87 12.53
N GLN A 26 -21.02 -26.85 12.07
CA GLN A 26 -21.60 -26.82 10.71
C GLN A 26 -22.77 -25.83 10.58
N LYS A 27 -23.52 -25.55 11.66
CA LYS A 27 -24.57 -24.51 11.67
C LYS A 27 -24.06 -23.07 11.75
N GLN A 28 -22.86 -22.82 12.26
CA GLN A 28 -22.22 -21.48 12.15
C GLN A 28 -21.69 -21.18 10.75
N LYS A 29 -21.63 -22.20 9.87
CA LYS A 29 -21.49 -22.03 8.42
C LYS A 29 -22.81 -21.71 7.74
N GLN A 30 -23.83 -21.28 8.49
CA GLN A 30 -24.97 -20.54 7.94
C GLN A 30 -24.42 -19.25 7.33
N THR A 31 -24.25 -19.33 6.01
CA THR A 31 -24.08 -18.22 5.06
C THR A 31 -24.61 -16.93 5.64
N ARG A 32 -23.70 -16.08 6.13
CA ARG A 32 -23.98 -14.67 6.36
C ARG A 32 -24.62 -14.19 5.05
N GLN A 33 -25.87 -13.74 5.10
CA GLN A 33 -26.53 -13.27 3.89
C GLN A 33 -25.67 -12.14 3.36
N LEU A 34 -25.04 -12.38 2.21
CA LEU A 34 -24.14 -11.41 1.60
C LEU A 34 -24.92 -10.11 1.42
N THR A 35 -24.32 -9.02 1.88
CA THR A 35 -24.82 -7.69 1.59
C THR A 35 -24.90 -7.50 0.08
N GLN A 36 -25.81 -6.65 -0.37
CA GLN A 36 -26.01 -6.42 -1.81
C GLN A 36 -24.69 -5.99 -2.50
N ASN A 37 -23.87 -5.21 -1.80
CA ASN A 37 -22.56 -4.78 -2.30
C ASN A 37 -21.58 -5.95 -2.46
N GLU A 38 -21.49 -6.85 -1.46
CA GLU A 38 -20.65 -8.05 -1.55
C GLU A 38 -21.06 -8.95 -2.73
N LYS A 39 -22.36 -9.07 -3.01
CA LYS A 39 -22.85 -9.80 -4.20
C LYS A 39 -22.38 -9.16 -5.49
N SER A 40 -22.49 -7.84 -5.61
CA SER A 40 -22.00 -7.10 -6.79
C SER A 40 -20.48 -7.24 -6.97
N VAL A 41 -19.70 -7.19 -5.90
CA VAL A 41 -18.24 -7.41 -5.97
C VAL A 41 -17.92 -8.84 -6.45
N ILE A 42 -18.67 -9.84 -5.99
CA ILE A 42 -18.49 -11.23 -6.44
C ILE A 42 -18.83 -11.35 -7.93
N GLU A 43 -19.93 -10.77 -8.39
CA GLU A 43 -20.34 -10.79 -9.80
C GLU A 43 -19.30 -10.10 -10.71
N LEU A 44 -18.77 -8.96 -10.28
CA LEU A 44 -17.69 -8.26 -11.00
C LEU A 44 -16.42 -9.13 -11.08
N LYS A 45 -16.01 -9.75 -9.98
CA LYS A 45 -14.85 -10.67 -9.95
C LYS A 45 -15.05 -11.89 -10.85
N GLN A 46 -16.22 -12.51 -10.81
CA GLN A 46 -16.57 -13.62 -11.70
C GLN A 46 -16.52 -13.19 -13.17
N THR A 47 -16.98 -11.98 -13.48
CA THR A 47 -16.96 -11.45 -14.84
C THR A 47 -15.53 -11.16 -15.30
N ARG A 48 -14.68 -10.59 -14.43
CA ARG A 48 -13.25 -10.43 -14.70
C ARG A 48 -12.58 -11.76 -15.04
N ASP A 49 -12.84 -12.79 -14.22
CA ASP A 49 -12.24 -14.10 -14.42
C ASP A 49 -12.72 -14.75 -15.74
N LYS A 50 -14.00 -14.58 -16.09
CA LYS A 50 -14.53 -14.96 -17.41
C LYS A 50 -13.81 -14.23 -18.56
N MET A 51 -13.57 -12.93 -18.45
CA MET A 51 -12.82 -12.17 -19.47
C MET A 51 -11.38 -12.65 -19.59
N ARG A 52 -10.72 -12.96 -18.46
CA ARG A 52 -9.37 -13.53 -18.46
C ARG A 52 -9.31 -14.91 -19.12
N HIS A 53 -10.31 -15.77 -18.88
CA HIS A 53 -10.41 -17.05 -19.56
C HIS A 53 -10.65 -16.89 -21.07
N GLN A 54 -11.49 -15.93 -21.48
CA GLN A 54 -11.68 -15.62 -22.90
C GLN A 54 -10.39 -15.12 -23.55
N ARG A 55 -9.63 -14.26 -22.87
CA ARG A 55 -8.32 -13.78 -23.30
C ARG A 55 -7.36 -14.94 -23.61
N LEU A 56 -7.17 -15.84 -22.65
CA LEU A 56 -6.32 -17.03 -22.79
C LEU A 56 -6.78 -17.93 -23.96
N ARG A 57 -8.10 -18.07 -24.15
CA ARG A 57 -8.66 -18.84 -25.26
C ARG A 57 -8.34 -18.19 -26.61
N PHE A 58 -8.44 -16.87 -26.74
CA PHE A 58 -8.10 -16.16 -27.97
C PHE A 58 -6.59 -16.18 -28.25
N GLU A 59 -5.75 -16.03 -27.22
CA GLU A 59 -4.28 -16.20 -27.35
C GLU A 59 -3.93 -17.58 -27.92
N ALA A 60 -4.53 -18.65 -27.40
CA ALA A 60 -4.32 -20.00 -27.90
C ALA A 60 -4.80 -20.18 -29.36
N GLN A 61 -5.94 -19.56 -29.72
CA GLN A 61 -6.46 -19.57 -31.09
C GLN A 61 -5.53 -18.82 -32.05
N ILE A 62 -4.97 -17.69 -31.65
CA ILE A 62 -3.99 -16.93 -32.44
C ILE A 62 -2.78 -17.81 -32.74
N GLN A 63 -2.17 -18.42 -31.71
CA GLN A 63 -1.02 -19.32 -31.89
C GLN A 63 -1.34 -20.53 -32.78
N ALA A 64 -2.54 -21.09 -32.69
CA ALA A 64 -2.98 -22.17 -33.57
C ALA A 64 -3.09 -21.71 -35.03
N THR A 65 -3.69 -20.54 -35.27
CA THR A 65 -3.80 -19.97 -36.63
C THR A 65 -2.45 -19.58 -37.21
N GLU A 66 -1.49 -19.13 -36.40
CA GLU A 66 -0.11 -18.84 -36.84
C GLU A 66 0.57 -20.10 -37.41
N LYS A 67 0.50 -21.21 -36.68
CA LYS A 67 1.02 -22.50 -37.14
C LYS A 67 0.31 -22.99 -38.40
N GLU A 68 -1.00 -22.78 -38.50
CA GLU A 68 -1.76 -23.13 -39.70
C GLU A 68 -1.33 -22.29 -40.91
N ILE A 69 -1.11 -20.99 -40.73
CA ILE A 69 -0.61 -20.08 -41.76
C ILE A 69 0.78 -20.54 -42.24
N GLU A 70 1.70 -20.84 -41.32
CA GLU A 70 3.04 -21.35 -41.65
C GLU A 70 2.96 -22.63 -42.50
N ASN A 71 2.09 -23.56 -42.13
CA ASN A 71 1.89 -24.80 -42.87
C ASN A 71 1.27 -24.56 -44.25
N LEU A 72 0.32 -23.62 -44.38
CA LEU A 72 -0.31 -23.30 -45.67
C LEU A 72 0.66 -22.58 -46.62
N ILE A 73 1.56 -21.75 -46.09
CA ILE A 73 2.63 -21.10 -46.87
C ILE A 73 3.62 -22.15 -47.41
N LYS A 74 4.05 -23.11 -46.56
CA LYS A 74 4.93 -24.22 -46.99
C LYS A 74 4.32 -25.08 -48.10
N ASN A 75 2.99 -25.20 -48.12
CA ASN A 75 2.24 -25.95 -49.13
C ASN A 75 1.83 -25.10 -50.36
N ASP A 76 2.34 -23.87 -50.49
CA ASP A 76 2.06 -22.88 -51.55
C ASP A 76 0.56 -22.56 -51.77
N LYS A 77 -0.28 -22.78 -50.74
CA LYS A 77 -1.73 -22.51 -50.76
C LYS A 77 -2.03 -21.09 -50.30
N ARG A 78 -1.62 -20.10 -51.09
CA ARG A 78 -1.62 -18.68 -50.71
C ARG A 78 -3.01 -18.10 -50.40
N ASP A 79 -4.04 -18.48 -51.15
CA ASP A 79 -5.39 -17.94 -50.94
C ASP A 79 -6.00 -18.41 -49.61
N LYS A 80 -5.73 -19.66 -49.22
CA LYS A 80 -6.13 -20.19 -47.91
C LYS A 80 -5.35 -19.54 -46.78
N ALA A 81 -4.03 -19.33 -46.97
CA ALA A 81 -3.22 -18.63 -45.98
C ALA A 81 -3.72 -17.19 -45.72
N LYS A 82 -4.10 -16.46 -46.78
CA LYS A 82 -4.71 -15.12 -46.65
C LYS A 82 -6.03 -15.14 -45.88
N PHE A 83 -6.85 -16.17 -46.05
CA PHE A 83 -8.09 -16.32 -45.30
C PHE A 83 -7.83 -16.55 -43.81
N VAL A 84 -6.93 -17.48 -43.46
CA VAL A 84 -6.56 -17.75 -42.07
C VAL A 84 -5.90 -16.52 -41.43
N PHE A 85 -5.12 -15.74 -42.18
CA PHE A 85 -4.56 -14.48 -41.69
C PHE A 85 -5.63 -13.45 -41.31
N LYS A 86 -6.71 -13.32 -42.11
CA LYS A 86 -7.86 -12.47 -41.74
C LYS A 86 -8.56 -12.99 -40.49
N GLN A 87 -8.65 -14.30 -40.32
CA GLN A 87 -9.19 -14.92 -39.11
C GLN A 87 -8.33 -14.60 -37.89
N LYS A 88 -7.00 -14.68 -38.01
CA LYS A 88 -6.05 -14.26 -36.96
C LYS A 88 -6.30 -12.80 -36.54
N GLN A 89 -6.40 -11.87 -37.48
CA GLN A 89 -6.66 -10.45 -37.16
C GLN A 89 -7.98 -10.23 -36.42
N LEU A 90 -9.02 -11.00 -36.74
CA LEU A 90 -10.27 -10.97 -35.98
C LEU A 90 -10.07 -11.42 -34.53
N TYR A 91 -9.30 -12.48 -34.29
CA TYR A 91 -8.98 -12.93 -32.93
C TYR A 91 -8.13 -11.90 -32.17
N GLU A 92 -7.18 -11.24 -32.81
CA GLU A 92 -6.42 -10.14 -32.21
C GLU A 92 -7.32 -8.96 -31.81
N LYS A 93 -8.30 -8.62 -32.65
CA LYS A 93 -9.30 -7.60 -32.32
C LYS A 93 -10.17 -8.01 -31.11
N TYR A 94 -10.61 -9.27 -31.06
CA TYR A 94 -11.36 -9.78 -29.91
C TYR A 94 -10.51 -9.83 -28.63
N LEU A 95 -9.22 -10.16 -28.75
CA LEU A 95 -8.27 -10.14 -27.65
C LEU A 95 -8.14 -8.74 -27.06
N SER A 96 -7.83 -7.73 -27.88
CA SER A 96 -7.73 -6.33 -27.46
C SER A 96 -9.04 -5.85 -26.82
N THR A 97 -10.19 -6.12 -27.44
CA THR A 97 -11.49 -5.75 -26.85
C THR A 97 -11.75 -6.44 -25.50
N SER A 98 -11.28 -7.67 -25.33
CA SER A 98 -11.42 -8.42 -24.07
C SER A 98 -10.50 -7.86 -22.97
N GLU A 99 -9.31 -7.41 -23.33
CA GLU A 99 -8.37 -6.76 -22.42
C GLU A 99 -8.90 -5.40 -21.95
N ASP A 100 -9.44 -4.60 -22.86
CA ASP A 100 -10.09 -3.32 -22.53
C ASP A 100 -11.25 -3.53 -21.55
N LYS A 101 -12.10 -4.53 -21.81
CA LYS A 101 -13.22 -4.89 -20.92
C LYS A 101 -12.73 -5.38 -19.56
N ALA A 102 -11.66 -6.18 -19.51
CA ALA A 102 -11.09 -6.64 -18.25
C ALA A 102 -10.57 -5.47 -17.41
N MET A 103 -9.86 -4.51 -18.04
CA MET A 103 -9.36 -3.30 -17.38
C MET A 103 -10.50 -2.45 -16.81
N VAL A 104 -11.59 -2.30 -17.58
CA VAL A 104 -12.78 -1.58 -17.12
C VAL A 104 -13.39 -2.27 -15.89
N ILE A 105 -13.51 -3.60 -15.88
CA ILE A 105 -14.04 -4.35 -14.71
C ILE A 105 -13.12 -4.18 -13.50
N ASP A 106 -11.80 -4.22 -13.66
CA ASP A 106 -10.85 -4.00 -12.57
C ASP A 106 -10.93 -2.58 -12.01
N LYS A 107 -11.26 -1.59 -12.85
CA LYS A 107 -11.55 -0.22 -12.41
C LYS A 107 -12.85 -0.19 -11.58
N MET A 108 -13.92 -0.82 -12.07
CA MET A 108 -15.20 -0.88 -11.34
C MET A 108 -15.08 -1.58 -9.98
N ILE A 109 -14.30 -2.66 -9.88
CA ILE A 109 -14.05 -3.35 -8.59
C ILE A 109 -13.42 -2.38 -7.60
N ARG A 110 -12.40 -1.62 -8.03
CA ARG A 110 -11.74 -0.62 -7.17
C ARG A 110 -12.67 0.51 -6.79
N GLU A 111 -13.49 1.00 -7.71
CA GLU A 111 -14.49 2.04 -7.45
C GLU A 111 -15.54 1.60 -6.42
N VAL A 112 -16.02 0.35 -6.51
CA VAL A 112 -16.96 -0.20 -5.52
C VAL A 112 -16.31 -0.32 -4.14
N GLN A 113 -15.05 -0.78 -4.08
CA GLN A 113 -14.31 -0.88 -2.82
C GLN A 113 -14.08 0.49 -2.18
N GLN A 114 -13.77 1.51 -2.99
CA GLN A 114 -13.63 2.87 -2.51
C GLN A 114 -14.97 3.39 -1.96
N ALA A 115 -16.07 3.15 -2.68
CA ALA A 115 -17.40 3.56 -2.23
C ALA A 115 -17.81 2.87 -0.91
N GLU A 116 -17.42 1.62 -0.69
CA GLU A 116 -17.60 0.94 0.61
C GLU A 116 -16.81 1.62 1.72
N MET A 117 -15.54 1.95 1.48
CA MET A 117 -14.71 2.69 2.45
C MET A 117 -15.29 4.09 2.75
N ASP A 118 -15.72 4.82 1.73
CA ASP A 118 -16.31 6.16 1.88
C ASP A 118 -17.60 6.12 2.68
N LYS A 119 -18.40 5.06 2.52
CA LYS A 119 -19.59 4.82 3.35
C LYS A 119 -19.21 4.60 4.81
N ASP A 120 -18.22 3.76 5.08
CA ASP A 120 -17.75 3.50 6.45
C ASP A 120 -17.20 4.77 7.10
N ILE A 121 -16.43 5.58 6.36
CA ILE A 121 -15.94 6.90 6.81
C ILE A 121 -17.13 7.82 7.15
N THR A 122 -18.14 7.85 6.29
CA THR A 122 -19.34 8.67 6.52
C THR A 122 -20.09 8.23 7.77
N ASP A 123 -20.19 6.93 8.03
CA ASP A 123 -20.86 6.40 9.22
C ASP A 123 -20.05 6.70 10.50
N VAL A 124 -18.71 6.63 10.45
CA VAL A 124 -17.84 7.10 11.54
C VAL A 124 -18.02 8.60 11.80
N MET A 125 -18.08 9.43 10.74
CA MET A 125 -18.32 10.87 10.87
C MET A 125 -19.70 11.18 11.47
N LYS A 126 -20.75 10.41 11.15
CA LYS A 126 -22.06 10.57 11.79
C LYS A 126 -21.99 10.26 13.28
N ASN A 127 -21.33 9.16 13.65
CA ASN A 127 -21.16 8.77 15.05
C ASN A 127 -20.34 9.83 15.82
N ALA A 128 -19.28 10.35 15.23
CA ALA A 128 -18.48 11.43 15.81
C ALA A 128 -19.31 12.71 16.01
N ASN A 129 -20.11 13.11 15.01
CA ASN A 129 -21.01 14.26 15.14
C ASN A 129 -22.06 14.06 16.23
N GLN A 130 -22.59 12.84 16.36
CA GLN A 130 -23.58 12.52 17.38
C GLN A 130 -22.96 12.55 18.77
N PHE A 131 -21.76 11.98 18.93
CA PHE A 131 -20.97 12.09 20.15
C PHE A 131 -20.68 13.55 20.53
N LEU A 132 -20.23 14.37 19.57
CA LEU A 132 -19.99 15.80 19.82
C LEU A 132 -21.26 16.53 20.24
N LYS A 133 -22.41 16.24 19.62
CA LYS A 133 -23.70 16.81 20.03
C LYS A 133 -24.11 16.38 21.42
N ASP A 134 -23.85 15.14 21.79
CA ASP A 134 -24.19 14.63 23.11
C ASP A 134 -23.26 15.23 24.17
N VAL A 135 -21.95 15.34 23.89
CA VAL A 135 -21.01 16.11 24.71
C VAL A 135 -21.46 17.56 24.87
N GLN A 136 -21.83 18.23 23.77
CA GLN A 136 -22.28 19.62 23.80
C GLN A 136 -23.60 19.82 24.57
N LYS A 137 -24.47 18.81 24.67
CA LYS A 137 -25.66 18.85 25.52
C LYS A 137 -25.34 18.61 27.00
N THR A 138 -24.29 17.82 27.29
CA THR A 138 -23.85 17.53 28.65
C THR A 138 -22.99 18.63 29.24
N VAL A 139 -22.27 19.38 28.40
CA VAL A 139 -21.61 20.64 28.78
C VAL A 139 -22.71 21.68 28.94
N ASN A 140 -22.99 22.06 30.18
CA ASN A 140 -24.05 23.00 30.49
C ASN A 140 -23.65 24.38 29.93
N PRO A 141 -24.48 25.08 29.12
CA PRO A 141 -24.13 26.39 28.58
C PRO A 141 -23.87 27.43 29.68
N GLU A 142 -24.47 27.25 30.86
CA GLU A 142 -24.25 28.07 32.06
C GLU A 142 -22.82 27.89 32.60
N GLU A 143 -22.33 26.65 32.75
CA GLU A 143 -20.95 26.39 33.19
C GLU A 143 -19.90 26.92 32.20
N LEU A 144 -20.21 26.89 30.90
CA LEU A 144 -19.34 27.47 29.88
C LEU A 144 -19.33 29.01 29.93
N GLN A 145 -20.46 29.62 30.28
CA GLN A 145 -20.55 31.06 30.48
C GLN A 145 -19.82 31.50 31.76
N ASP A 146 -19.93 30.74 32.84
CA ASP A 146 -19.21 31.00 34.09
C ASP A 146 -17.69 30.87 33.87
N VAL A 147 -17.21 29.81 33.22
CA VAL A 147 -15.78 29.65 32.89
C VAL A 147 -15.29 30.77 31.96
N PHE A 148 -16.13 31.26 31.04
CA PHE A 148 -15.76 32.38 30.17
C PHE A 148 -15.68 33.71 30.93
N LEU A 149 -16.58 33.93 31.89
CA LEU A 149 -16.52 35.08 32.79
C LEU A 149 -15.31 35.01 33.72
N ASP A 150 -15.04 33.84 34.32
CA ASP A 150 -13.86 33.60 35.16
C ASP A 150 -12.55 33.85 34.37
N LEU A 151 -12.46 33.36 33.13
CA LEU A 151 -11.29 33.60 32.29
C LEU A 151 -11.10 35.09 31.92
N GLN A 152 -12.21 35.79 31.69
CA GLN A 152 -12.18 37.22 31.39
C GLN A 152 -11.81 38.06 32.63
N GLU A 153 -12.30 37.67 33.80
CA GLU A 153 -11.90 38.27 35.08
C GLU A 153 -10.43 37.98 35.39
N ASP A 154 -9.93 36.77 35.15
CA ASP A 154 -8.53 36.41 35.32
C ASP A 154 -7.60 37.20 34.38
N ASP A 155 -7.99 37.37 33.10
CA ASP A 155 -7.25 38.19 32.14
C ASP A 155 -7.20 39.66 32.59
N GLN A 156 -8.34 40.21 33.01
CA GLN A 156 -8.40 41.56 33.58
C GLN A 156 -7.59 41.71 34.88
N ASN A 157 -7.58 40.68 35.73
CA ASN A 157 -6.78 40.65 36.95
C ASN A 157 -5.28 40.61 36.63
N GLN A 158 -4.87 39.87 35.58
CA GLN A 158 -3.50 39.86 35.09
C GLN A 158 -3.11 41.22 34.50
N GLU A 159 -3.97 41.84 33.70
CA GLU A 159 -3.75 43.20 33.18
C GLU A 159 -3.63 44.22 34.32
N MET A 160 -4.52 44.17 35.32
CA MET A 160 -4.46 45.02 36.50
C MET A 160 -3.20 44.76 37.33
N MET A 161 -2.78 43.51 37.47
CA MET A 161 -1.51 43.17 38.12
C MET A 161 -0.31 43.69 37.33
N ASN A 162 -0.33 43.60 36.00
CA ASN A 162 0.72 44.14 35.14
C ASN A 162 0.78 45.67 35.23
N GLU A 163 -0.37 46.35 35.25
CA GLU A 163 -0.46 47.80 35.46
C GLU A 163 0.04 48.19 36.85
N MET A 164 -0.28 47.39 37.88
CA MET A 164 0.26 47.55 39.23
C MET A 164 1.78 47.36 39.25
N PHE A 165 2.33 46.31 38.63
CA PHE A 165 3.77 46.08 38.52
C PHE A 165 4.48 47.24 37.82
N ALA A 166 3.90 47.78 36.75
CA ALA A 166 4.39 48.97 36.07
C ALA A 166 4.36 50.21 36.99
N GLN A 167 3.30 50.39 37.78
CA GLN A 167 3.18 51.51 38.74
C GLN A 167 4.22 51.42 39.88
N TYR A 168 4.58 50.22 40.32
CA TYR A 168 5.62 49.99 41.34
C TYR A 168 7.05 49.95 40.77
N GLY A 169 7.23 50.19 39.46
CA GLY A 169 8.54 50.30 38.83
C GLY A 169 9.24 48.97 38.60
N VAL A 170 8.49 47.86 38.51
CA VAL A 170 8.98 46.58 38.01
C VAL A 170 9.13 46.74 36.50
N ASN A 171 10.32 47.16 36.05
CA ASN A 171 10.61 47.51 34.66
C ASN A 171 10.57 46.28 33.73
N GLU A 172 10.24 46.47 32.45
CA GLU A 172 10.24 45.43 31.40
C GLU A 172 11.63 44.82 31.08
N ASP A 173 12.70 45.27 31.76
CA ASP A 173 14.09 44.83 31.53
C ASP A 173 14.44 43.47 32.17
N TYR A 174 13.48 42.71 32.70
CA TYR A 174 13.70 41.33 33.16
C TYR A 174 13.82 40.33 32.00
N GLN A 175 13.72 40.79 30.75
CA GLN A 175 13.75 39.92 29.57
C GLN A 175 15.02 39.04 29.52
N ASP A 176 16.18 39.57 29.92
CA ASP A 176 17.44 38.81 29.94
C ASP A 176 17.46 37.70 31.03
N GLU A 177 16.87 37.97 32.20
CA GLU A 177 16.73 36.99 33.28
C GLU A 177 15.66 35.93 32.95
N PHE A 178 14.56 36.35 32.33
CA PHE A 178 13.52 35.47 31.81
C PHE A 178 14.05 34.53 30.72
N ASN A 179 14.84 35.05 29.77
CA ASN A 179 15.49 34.25 28.73
C ASN A 179 16.44 33.19 29.32
N GLN A 180 17.14 33.52 30.41
CA GLN A 180 18.01 32.55 31.11
C GLN A 180 17.19 31.45 31.80
N LEU A 181 16.09 31.81 32.46
CA LEU A 181 15.15 30.87 33.06
C LEU A 181 14.50 29.95 32.02
N GLU A 182 14.07 30.51 30.88
CA GLU A 182 13.52 29.74 29.76
C GLU A 182 14.54 28.72 29.23
N ALA A 183 15.79 29.14 29.03
CA ALA A 183 16.86 28.25 28.59
C ALA A 183 17.13 27.11 29.59
N GLN A 184 17.03 27.37 30.90
CA GLN A 184 17.18 26.34 31.93
C GLN A 184 16.03 25.32 31.88
N VAL A 185 14.77 25.79 31.80
CA VAL A 185 13.58 24.92 31.76
C VAL A 185 13.54 24.08 30.47
N VAL A 186 13.87 24.67 29.32
CA VAL A 186 13.95 23.95 28.05
C VAL A 186 15.11 22.96 28.04
N GLY A 187 16.26 23.32 28.64
CA GLY A 187 17.39 22.41 28.84
C GLY A 187 17.02 21.18 29.66
N GLU A 188 16.31 21.38 30.77
CA GLU A 188 15.81 20.30 31.66
C GLU A 188 14.76 19.42 30.96
N GLN A 189 13.92 19.98 30.09
CA GLN A 189 12.96 19.21 29.29
C GLN A 189 13.64 18.39 28.20
N MET A 190 14.70 18.90 27.55
CA MET A 190 15.46 18.15 26.54
C MET A 190 16.26 16.98 27.15
N GLU A 191 16.70 17.06 28.41
CA GLU A 191 17.30 15.93 29.11
C GLU A 191 16.29 14.81 29.46
N GLN A 192 15.00 15.15 29.55
CA GLN A 192 13.92 14.18 29.82
C GLN A 192 13.34 13.53 28.56
N VAL A 193 13.72 13.99 27.36
CA VAL A 193 13.36 13.30 26.11
C VAL A 193 14.30 12.11 25.92
N GLU A 194 13.77 10.92 26.15
CA GLU A 194 14.43 9.64 25.85
C GLU A 194 14.91 9.66 24.39
N LYS A 195 16.24 9.64 24.20
CA LYS A 195 16.87 9.66 22.87
C LYS A 195 16.21 8.58 21.99
N PRO A 196 15.77 8.89 20.76
CA PRO A 196 15.22 7.87 19.88
C PRO A 196 16.26 6.76 19.71
N GLN A 197 15.88 5.53 20.03
CA GLN A 197 16.74 4.36 19.86
C GLN A 197 16.98 4.18 18.37
N VAL A 198 18.15 4.63 17.90
CA VAL A 198 18.63 4.36 16.55
C VAL A 198 19.01 2.89 16.50
N ASP A 199 18.27 2.12 15.70
CA ASP A 199 18.57 0.71 15.44
C ASP A 199 19.93 0.61 14.70
N ASN A 200 20.98 0.26 15.47
CA ASN A 200 22.34 0.17 14.97
C ASN A 200 22.50 -0.92 13.89
N ASP A 201 21.65 -1.94 13.90
CA ASP A 201 21.69 -3.01 12.90
C ASP A 201 21.22 -2.48 11.54
N LEU A 202 20.20 -1.61 11.52
CA LEU A 202 19.71 -0.97 10.29
C LEU A 202 20.77 -0.01 9.71
N LEU A 203 21.51 0.70 10.57
CA LEU A 203 22.59 1.59 10.15
C LEU A 203 23.75 0.82 9.52
N GLN A 204 24.14 -0.30 10.12
CA GLN A 204 25.20 -1.15 9.61
C GLN A 204 24.78 -1.80 8.28
N GLN A 205 23.52 -2.21 8.16
CA GLN A 205 22.99 -2.77 6.91
C GLN A 205 23.01 -1.74 5.76
N GLN A 206 22.68 -0.47 6.03
CA GLN A 206 22.75 0.61 5.04
C GLN A 206 24.20 0.92 4.62
N GLN A 207 25.16 0.85 5.55
CA GLN A 207 26.58 1.02 5.23
C GLN A 207 27.08 -0.10 4.32
N TYR A 208 26.77 -1.36 4.64
CA TYR A 208 27.11 -2.50 3.78
C TYR A 208 26.52 -2.38 2.36
N GLN A 209 25.28 -1.90 2.23
CA GLN A 209 24.65 -1.70 0.93
C GLN A 209 25.37 -0.64 0.10
N LYS A 210 25.73 0.50 0.71
CA LYS A 210 26.47 1.57 0.02
C LYS A 210 27.87 1.14 -0.42
N ASP A 211 28.56 0.37 0.40
CA ASP A 211 29.90 -0.13 0.05
C ASP A 211 29.83 -1.13 -1.12
N MET A 212 28.82 -1.99 -1.13
CA MET A 212 28.56 -2.92 -2.24
C MET A 212 28.21 -2.19 -3.55
N GLU A 213 27.38 -1.16 -3.51
CA GLU A 213 27.03 -0.34 -4.69
C GLU A 213 28.27 0.36 -5.26
N LYS A 214 29.11 0.93 -4.39
CA LYS A 214 30.34 1.60 -4.80
C LYS A 214 31.33 0.64 -5.45
N GLN A 215 31.48 -0.57 -4.91
CA GLN A 215 32.34 -1.60 -5.48
C GLN A 215 31.84 -2.08 -6.86
N GLN A 216 30.52 -2.18 -7.04
CA GLN A 216 29.93 -2.53 -8.34
C GLN A 216 30.17 -1.43 -9.38
N GLN A 217 30.03 -0.15 -9.00
CA GLN A 217 30.33 0.97 -9.89
C GLN A 217 31.81 0.99 -10.29
N ASP A 218 32.73 0.76 -9.34
CA ASP A 218 34.15 0.70 -9.62
C ASP A 218 34.51 -0.43 -10.60
N TYR A 219 33.87 -1.61 -10.46
CA TYR A 219 34.04 -2.71 -11.39
C TYR A 219 33.52 -2.38 -12.80
N GLN A 220 32.33 -1.78 -12.90
CA GLN A 220 31.76 -1.35 -14.19
C GLN A 220 32.65 -0.32 -14.88
N ASN A 221 33.16 0.66 -14.14
CA ASN A 221 34.06 1.68 -14.66
C ASN A 221 35.40 1.09 -15.16
N GLN A 222 35.91 0.03 -14.51
CA GLN A 222 37.11 -0.68 -14.96
C GLN A 222 36.85 -1.42 -16.27
N MET A 223 35.73 -2.14 -16.36
CA MET A 223 35.34 -2.86 -17.57
C MET A 223 35.15 -1.92 -18.77
N GLU A 224 34.55 -0.75 -18.54
CA GLU A 224 34.35 0.24 -19.61
C GLU A 224 35.68 0.82 -20.11
N LYS A 225 36.62 1.13 -19.20
CA LYS A 225 37.97 1.58 -19.58
C LYS A 225 38.73 0.52 -20.39
N GLU A 226 38.57 -0.76 -20.04
CA GLU A 226 39.22 -1.86 -20.76
C GLU A 226 38.63 -2.06 -22.17
N GLN A 227 37.30 -1.93 -22.31
CA GLN A 227 36.63 -1.96 -23.61
C GLN A 227 37.08 -0.79 -24.50
N GLN A 228 37.17 0.42 -23.96
CA GLN A 228 37.64 1.59 -24.71
C GLN A 228 39.10 1.42 -25.17
N LYS A 229 39.97 0.86 -24.32
CA LYS A 229 41.36 0.57 -24.68
C LYS A 229 41.47 -0.46 -25.80
N ASN A 230 40.66 -1.52 -25.75
CA ASN A 230 40.63 -2.55 -26.79
C ASN A 230 40.07 -2.01 -28.11
N ALA A 231 39.04 -1.15 -28.07
CA ALA A 231 38.51 -0.49 -29.28
C ALA A 231 39.56 0.41 -29.94
N GLN A 232 40.28 1.23 -29.17
CA GLN A 232 41.36 2.07 -29.69
C GLN A 232 42.50 1.26 -30.31
N GLN A 233 42.86 0.11 -29.73
CA GLN A 233 43.87 -0.78 -30.31
C GLN A 233 43.40 -1.40 -31.63
N GLN A 234 42.11 -1.76 -31.76
CA GLN A 234 41.56 -2.27 -33.01
C GLN A 234 41.52 -1.21 -34.10
N GLU A 235 41.15 0.04 -33.78
CA GLU A 235 41.18 1.15 -34.73
C GLU A 235 42.61 1.45 -35.21
N GLN A 236 43.61 1.43 -34.31
CA GLN A 236 45.02 1.59 -34.70
C GLN A 236 45.51 0.46 -35.60
N GLN A 237 45.09 -0.79 -35.35
CA GLN A 237 45.43 -1.92 -36.20
C GLN A 237 44.76 -1.85 -37.59
N GLN A 238 43.54 -1.33 -37.67
CA GLN A 238 42.85 -1.09 -38.94
C GLN A 238 43.51 0.05 -39.72
N ASN A 239 43.87 1.14 -39.05
CA ASN A 239 44.57 2.25 -39.68
C ASN A 239 45.96 1.85 -40.18
N ASN A 240 46.72 1.07 -39.41
CA ASN A 240 48.03 0.56 -39.85
C ASN A 240 47.91 -0.42 -41.03
N LYS A 241 46.89 -1.29 -41.05
CA LYS A 241 46.62 -2.18 -42.20
C LYS A 241 46.20 -1.42 -43.46
N ASN A 242 45.53 -0.28 -43.30
CA ASN A 242 45.13 0.56 -44.43
C ASN A 242 46.32 1.36 -45.01
N LEU A 243 47.32 1.73 -44.19
CA LEU A 243 48.56 2.34 -44.69
C LEU A 243 49.43 1.37 -45.52
N ASP A 244 49.54 0.10 -45.11
CA ASP A 244 50.28 -0.93 -45.86
C ASP A 244 49.68 -1.22 -47.25
N LEU A 245 48.37 -0.96 -47.43
CA LEU A 245 47.67 -1.18 -48.69
C LEU A 245 47.88 -0.05 -49.71
N ASP A 246 48.04 1.20 -49.25
CA ASP A 246 48.35 2.35 -50.11
C ASP A 246 49.82 2.37 -50.56
N GLU A 247 50.75 1.80 -49.78
CA GLU A 247 52.17 1.68 -50.14
C GLU A 247 52.47 0.53 -51.14
N MET A 248 51.50 -0.38 -51.35
CA MET A 248 51.59 -1.45 -52.37
C MET A 248 50.95 -1.08 -53.72
N LEU A 249 50.26 0.07 -53.83
CA LEU A 249 49.58 0.52 -55.04
C LEU A 249 50.18 1.80 -55.67
N ALA A 250 51.32 2.27 -55.16
CA ALA A 250 52.16 3.32 -55.73
C ALA A 250 53.44 2.74 -56.36
#